data_AF-A0A654AIR4-F1
#
_entry.id   AF-A0A654AIR4-F1
#
_cell.length_a   1.000
_cell.length_b   1.000
_cell.length_c   1.000
_cell.angle_alpha   90.00
_cell.angle_beta   90.00
_cell.angle_gamma   90.00
#
_symmetry.space_group_name_H-M   'P 1'
#
loop_
_entity.id
_entity.type
_entity.pdbx_description
1 polymer ?
#
loop_
_entity_poly.entity_id
_entity_poly.type
_entity_poly.pdbx_seq_one_letter_code
_entity_poly.pdbx_strand_id
1 'polypeptide(L)'
;MIRRLTALALLEMVVLTACWLSELAAGWALAVHAVASGIGLTLWLRSGAVAGFAAAMLSVMGPLGLLVALPLARFVRPAAYRSDDEMFGPVAGRSAQRGARLAVARMLDGRVHHATPDTLSSLVTIMRHGAVAERRRALETVVRSFEPALSPLIALALTDSDQTIRALAAAASARVAENLVLARARLSARVADGGDPDAATNLARLLGDHARSDVLLSDSQRLHLREDAVATMAAAVSDGADERHADTRDALMIEAFWAAGDYDAIDWMATAIQASTDRADGPTGANDRGASTLANWWLTGAVA
;
A
#
# COMPACT_ATOMS: atom_id res chain seq x y z
N MET A 1 14.89 28.17 16.00
CA MET A 1 15.81 27.60 14.98
C MET A 1 16.51 28.69 14.17
N ILE A 2 15.76 29.52 13.41
CA ILE A 2 16.31 30.58 12.53
C ILE A 2 17.30 31.49 13.25
N ARG A 3 16.93 32.07 14.41
CA ARG A 3 17.81 32.94 15.21
C ARG A 3 19.15 32.29 15.64
N ARG A 4 19.17 30.97 15.83
CA ARG A 4 20.38 30.22 16.23
C ARG A 4 21.28 29.97 15.03
N LEU A 5 20.70 29.65 13.87
CA LEU A 5 21.44 29.49 12.61
C LEU A 5 22.02 30.82 12.10
N THR A 6 21.28 31.93 12.25
CA THR A 6 21.79 33.27 11.90
C THR A 6 22.95 33.69 12.79
N ALA A 7 22.88 33.43 14.10
CA ALA A 7 23.99 33.72 15.01
C ALA A 7 25.23 32.87 14.67
N LEU A 8 25.03 31.59 14.32
CA LEU A 8 26.11 30.68 13.94
C LEU A 8 26.77 31.09 12.61
N ALA A 9 25.98 31.51 11.63
CA ALA A 9 26.47 32.01 10.34
C ALA A 9 27.26 33.32 10.48
N LEU A 10 26.80 34.25 11.34
CA LEU A 10 27.52 35.49 11.61
C LEU A 10 28.85 35.22 12.32
N LEU A 11 28.84 34.32 13.31
CA LEU A 11 30.05 33.90 14.02
C LEU A 11 31.06 33.26 13.07
N GLU A 12 30.62 32.35 12.20
CA GLU A 12 31.45 31.71 11.19
C GLU A 12 32.08 32.74 10.23
N MET A 13 31.30 33.69 9.72
CA MET A 13 31.82 34.77 8.87
C MET A 13 32.87 35.64 9.57
N VAL A 14 32.64 36.01 10.83
CA VAL A 14 33.60 36.80 11.62
C VAL A 14 34.89 36.02 11.85
N VAL A 15 34.81 34.73 12.17
CA VAL A 15 36.01 33.91 12.41
C VAL A 15 36.77 33.64 11.10
N LEU A 16 36.09 33.37 10.00
CA LEU A 16 36.73 33.16 8.70
C LEU A 16 37.42 34.44 8.18
N THR A 17 36.80 35.61 8.35
CA THR A 17 37.41 36.90 7.99
C THR A 17 38.60 37.23 8.89
N ALA A 18 38.52 36.95 10.19
CA ALA A 18 39.64 37.12 11.11
C ALA A 18 40.82 36.20 10.74
N CYS A 19 40.56 34.92 10.46
CA CYS A 19 41.60 33.97 10.02
C CYS A 19 42.26 34.38 8.70
N TRP A 20 41.48 34.95 7.77
CA TRP A 20 41.98 35.46 6.50
C TRP A 20 42.88 36.69 6.68
N LEU A 21 42.48 37.63 7.54
CA LEU A 21 43.24 38.85 7.84
C LEU A 21 44.53 38.59 8.63
N SER A 22 44.57 37.53 9.43
CA SER A 22 45.70 37.18 10.29
C SER A 22 46.68 36.19 9.67
N GLU A 23 46.55 35.88 8.37
CA GLU A 23 47.34 34.86 7.64
C GLU A 23 47.43 33.51 8.39
N LEU A 24 46.38 33.15 9.13
CA LEU A 24 46.35 31.87 9.83
C LEU A 24 46.28 30.74 8.82
N ALA A 25 46.99 29.64 9.11
CA ALA A 25 47.02 28.47 8.23
C ALA A 25 45.60 28.04 7.84
N ALA A 26 45.36 27.89 6.53
CA ALA A 26 44.05 27.58 5.95
C ALA A 26 43.35 26.36 6.59
N GLY A 27 44.12 25.45 7.21
CA GLY A 27 43.59 24.32 7.98
C GLY A 27 42.72 24.73 9.18
N TRP A 28 43.02 25.84 9.87
CA TRP A 28 42.21 26.31 10.99
C TRP A 28 40.88 26.88 10.54
N ALA A 29 40.87 27.63 9.43
CA ALA A 29 39.64 28.13 8.82
C ALA A 29 38.72 26.97 8.40
N LEU A 30 39.29 25.92 7.79
CA LEU A 30 38.55 24.71 7.42
C LEU A 30 38.02 23.94 8.63
N ALA A 31 38.80 23.83 9.70
CA ALA A 31 38.37 23.18 10.94
C ALA A 31 37.18 23.91 11.59
N VAL A 32 37.24 25.24 11.66
CA VAL A 32 36.13 26.06 12.17
C VAL A 32 34.87 25.90 11.32
N HIS A 33 35.00 25.96 9.99
CA HIS A 33 33.90 25.74 9.04
C HIS A 33 33.25 24.37 9.22
N ALA A 34 34.06 23.30 9.35
CA ALA A 34 33.55 21.95 9.54
C ALA A 34 32.78 21.79 10.86
N VAL A 35 33.28 22.40 11.96
CA VAL A 35 32.61 22.38 13.26
C VAL A 35 31.30 23.18 13.22
N ALA A 36 31.30 24.38 12.63
CA ALA A 36 30.10 25.19 12.48
C ALA A 36 29.04 24.51 11.61
N SER A 37 29.46 23.86 10.51
CA SER A 37 28.59 23.06 9.63
C SER A 37 27.93 21.89 10.37
N GLY A 38 28.70 21.15 11.18
CA GLY A 38 28.18 20.04 11.99
C GLY A 38 27.18 20.51 13.06
N ILE A 39 27.46 21.62 13.74
CA ILE A 39 26.55 22.22 14.71
C ILE A 39 25.26 22.71 14.03
N GLY A 40 25.36 23.33 12.85
CA GLY A 40 24.20 23.74 12.07
C GLY A 40 23.31 22.57 11.67
N LEU A 41 23.89 21.48 11.17
CA LEU A 41 23.17 20.27 10.75
C LEU A 41 22.48 19.57 11.94
N THR A 42 23.16 19.45 13.08
CA THR A 42 22.56 18.84 14.28
C THR A 42 21.40 19.65 14.85
N LEU A 43 21.52 20.98 14.86
CA LEU A 43 20.41 21.88 15.23
C LEU A 43 19.22 21.76 14.27
N TRP A 44 19.49 21.55 12.97
CA TRP A 44 18.47 21.31 11.96
C TRP A 44 17.74 19.99 12.19
N LEU A 45 18.46 18.88 12.34
CA LEU A 45 17.88 17.55 12.57
C LEU A 45 17.05 17.50 13.87
N ARG A 46 17.48 18.21 14.92
CA ARG A 46 16.75 18.31 16.19
C ARG A 46 15.46 19.14 16.13
N SER A 47 15.29 19.97 15.09
CA SER A 47 14.13 20.85 14.96
C SER A 47 12.91 20.19 14.33
N GLY A 48 13.03 18.93 13.88
CA GLY A 48 11.95 18.23 13.17
C GLY A 48 11.66 18.80 11.77
N ALA A 49 12.49 19.72 11.25
CA ALA A 49 12.38 20.21 9.89
C ALA A 49 12.59 19.05 8.90
N VAL A 50 11.71 18.95 7.90
CA VAL A 50 11.76 17.92 6.86
C VAL A 50 13.16 17.93 6.23
N ALA A 51 13.93 16.88 6.51
CA ALA A 51 15.30 16.72 6.01
C ALA A 51 15.26 16.32 4.53
N GLY A 52 15.01 17.31 3.66
CA GLY A 52 15.10 17.13 2.22
C GLY A 52 16.55 17.03 1.75
N PHE A 53 16.75 16.43 0.58
CA PHE A 53 18.05 16.33 -0.11
C PHE A 53 18.78 17.69 -0.21
N ALA A 54 18.04 18.78 -0.42
CA ALA A 54 18.59 20.14 -0.46
C ALA A 54 19.29 20.53 0.84
N ALA A 55 18.73 20.19 2.02
CA ALA A 55 19.35 20.50 3.31
C ALA A 55 20.65 19.72 3.53
N ALA A 56 20.73 18.48 3.03
CA ALA A 56 21.93 17.64 3.11
C ALA A 56 23.05 18.11 2.18
N MET A 57 22.73 18.63 0.99
CA MET A 57 23.72 19.21 0.08
C MET A 57 24.19 20.59 0.56
N LEU A 58 23.25 21.42 1.02
CA LEU A 58 23.54 22.78 1.46
C LEU A 58 24.24 22.84 2.82
N SER A 59 24.15 21.79 3.66
CA SER A 59 24.92 21.73 4.91
C SER A 59 26.43 21.69 4.70
N VAL A 60 26.90 21.27 3.52
CA VAL A 60 28.34 21.28 3.17
C VAL A 60 28.85 22.72 3.03
N MET A 61 27.98 23.64 2.60
CA MET A 61 28.27 25.09 2.57
C MET A 61 28.08 25.76 3.93
N GLY A 62 27.86 24.97 4.98
CA GLY A 62 27.75 25.44 6.35
C GLY A 62 26.42 26.09 6.75
N PRO A 63 26.39 26.78 7.90
CA PRO A 63 25.25 27.51 8.43
C PRO A 63 24.56 28.44 7.41
N LEU A 64 25.32 29.07 6.51
CA LEU A 64 24.79 29.92 5.43
C LEU A 64 23.97 29.11 4.43
N GLY A 65 24.46 27.94 3.99
CA GLY A 65 23.73 27.06 3.09
C GLY A 65 22.42 26.56 3.71
N LEU A 66 22.43 26.25 5.01
CA LEU A 66 21.21 25.86 5.74
C LEU A 66 20.19 27.01 5.82
N LEU A 67 20.63 28.27 5.98
CA LEU A 67 19.72 29.42 5.95
C LEU A 67 19.04 29.60 4.58
N VAL A 68 19.74 29.30 3.49
CA VAL A 68 19.19 29.31 2.11
C VAL A 68 18.25 28.14 1.86
N ALA A 69 18.48 26.99 2.50
CA ALA A 69 17.60 25.82 2.38
C ALA A 69 16.19 26.06 2.95
N LEU A 70 16.02 26.99 3.90
CA LEU A 70 14.74 27.29 4.56
C LEU A 70 13.67 27.86 3.63
N PRO A 71 13.92 28.95 2.87
CA PRO A 71 12.95 29.44 1.89
C PRO A 71 12.77 28.42 0.75
N LEU A 72 13.83 27.71 0.33
CA LEU A 72 13.74 26.73 -0.75
C LEU A 72 12.83 25.55 -0.40
N ALA A 73 12.84 25.10 0.86
CA ALA A 73 11.92 24.08 1.37
C ALA A 73 10.44 24.52 1.40
N ARG A 74 10.14 25.82 1.28
CA ARG A 74 8.75 26.32 1.11
C ARG A 74 8.29 26.29 -0.34
N PHE A 75 9.20 26.43 -1.29
CA PHE A 75 8.91 26.35 -2.72
C PHE A 75 8.89 24.90 -3.23
N VAL A 76 9.68 24.03 -2.59
CA VAL A 76 9.56 22.58 -2.77
C VAL A 76 8.40 22.13 -1.90
N ARG A 77 7.20 22.04 -2.49
CA ARG A 77 6.07 21.36 -1.84
C ARG A 77 6.58 20.00 -1.35
N PRO A 78 6.42 19.64 -0.06
CA PRO A 78 6.55 18.25 0.32
C PRO A 78 5.56 17.51 -0.58
N ALA A 79 6.04 16.54 -1.35
CA ALA A 79 5.17 15.66 -2.10
C ALA A 79 4.27 15.00 -1.07
N ALA A 80 3.06 15.57 -0.90
CA ALA A 80 1.98 14.89 -0.25
C ALA A 80 1.90 13.55 -0.97
N TYR A 81 2.02 12.48 -0.20
CA TYR A 81 1.89 11.12 -0.66
C TYR A 81 0.49 11.03 -1.31
N ARG A 82 0.47 11.24 -2.63
CA ARG A 82 -0.69 11.13 -3.50
C ARG A 82 -0.67 9.67 -3.91
N SER A 83 -1.43 8.88 -3.17
CA SER A 83 -1.75 7.51 -3.53
C SER A 83 -2.72 7.58 -4.71
N ASP A 84 -2.19 7.30 -5.89
CA ASP A 84 -2.84 6.87 -7.14
C ASP A 84 -1.63 6.67 -8.06
N ASP A 85 -1.01 5.49 -8.15
CA ASP A 85 -1.52 4.39 -8.99
C ASP A 85 -2.24 4.87 -10.27
N GLU A 86 -1.77 5.97 -10.87
CA GLU A 86 -1.89 6.22 -12.30
C GLU A 86 -1.06 5.14 -13.02
N MET A 87 -1.72 3.99 -13.23
CA MET A 87 -1.95 3.50 -14.58
C MET A 87 -0.65 3.46 -15.42
N PHE A 88 0.24 2.51 -15.12
CA PHE A 88 1.44 2.12 -15.87
C PHE A 88 2.75 2.95 -15.70
N GLY A 89 3.40 2.79 -14.53
CA GLY A 89 4.88 2.89 -14.35
C GLY A 89 5.49 4.31 -14.22
N PRO A 90 6.46 4.53 -13.31
CA PRO A 90 7.78 3.90 -13.44
C PRO A 90 8.23 3.12 -12.20
N VAL A 91 9.04 2.09 -12.47
CA VAL A 91 9.65 1.16 -11.52
C VAL A 91 10.22 1.86 -10.28
N ALA A 92 9.78 1.41 -9.11
CA ALA A 92 10.15 1.93 -7.81
C ALA A 92 11.67 2.14 -7.65
N GLY A 93 12.04 3.29 -7.10
CA GLY A 93 13.43 3.65 -6.82
C GLY A 93 14.13 2.67 -5.89
N ARG A 94 15.45 2.54 -6.05
CA ARG A 94 16.35 1.59 -5.34
C ARG A 94 16.18 1.50 -3.80
N SER A 95 15.62 2.53 -3.15
CA SER A 95 15.33 2.53 -1.71
C SER A 95 14.08 1.73 -1.34
N ALA A 96 12.98 1.85 -2.11
CA ALA A 96 11.76 1.06 -1.92
C ALA A 96 12.03 -0.43 -2.18
N GLN A 97 12.83 -0.74 -3.21
CA GLN A 97 13.31 -2.11 -3.49
C GLN A 97 14.07 -2.73 -2.30
N ARG A 98 14.83 -1.91 -1.55
CA ARG A 98 15.60 -2.36 -0.38
C ARG A 98 14.70 -2.61 0.83
N GLY A 99 13.67 -1.79 1.03
CA GLY A 99 12.63 -2.00 2.04
C GLY A 99 11.79 -3.25 1.76
N ALA A 100 11.35 -3.42 0.51
CA ALA A 100 10.60 -4.60 0.05
C ALA A 100 11.40 -5.89 0.22
N ARG A 101 12.69 -5.90 -0.18
CA ARG A 101 13.58 -7.05 0.04
C ARG A 101 13.76 -7.39 1.53
N LEU A 102 13.87 -6.38 2.40
CA LEU A 102 13.99 -6.59 3.83
C LEU A 102 12.68 -7.12 4.45
N ALA A 103 11.54 -6.61 4.00
CA ALA A 103 10.22 -7.09 4.39
C ALA A 103 10.01 -8.54 3.96
N VAL A 104 10.36 -8.88 2.71
CA VAL A 104 10.32 -10.26 2.20
C VAL A 104 11.27 -11.17 2.95
N ALA A 105 12.50 -10.73 3.23
CA ALA A 105 13.44 -11.51 4.03
C ALA A 105 12.88 -11.79 5.44
N ARG A 106 12.18 -10.83 6.04
CA ARG A 106 11.49 -11.02 7.34
C ARG A 106 10.25 -11.91 7.23
N MET A 107 9.53 -11.88 6.11
CA MET A 107 8.40 -12.80 5.85
C MET A 107 8.88 -14.25 5.64
N LEU A 108 9.96 -14.43 4.89
CA LEU A 108 10.60 -15.73 4.68
C LEU A 108 11.18 -16.30 5.98
N ASP A 109 11.59 -15.42 6.90
CA ASP A 109 12.06 -15.77 8.24
C ASP A 109 10.92 -15.85 9.29
N GLY A 110 9.66 -15.71 8.87
CA GLY A 110 8.47 -15.87 9.71
C GLY A 110 8.19 -14.72 10.70
N ARG A 111 8.89 -13.58 10.59
CA ARG A 111 8.73 -12.43 11.50
C ARG A 111 7.65 -11.44 11.07
N VAL A 112 7.16 -11.53 9.84
CA VAL A 112 6.10 -10.66 9.28
C VAL A 112 5.09 -11.55 8.56
N HIS A 113 3.79 -11.30 8.79
CA HIS A 113 2.70 -12.21 8.41
C HIS A 113 1.81 -11.70 7.26
N HIS A 114 2.03 -10.48 6.76
CA HIS A 114 1.20 -9.87 5.72
C HIS A 114 2.03 -9.47 4.50
N ALA A 115 1.54 -9.82 3.31
CA ALA A 115 2.14 -9.42 2.04
C ALA A 115 1.63 -8.02 1.66
N THR A 116 2.52 -7.06 1.49
CA THR A 116 2.21 -5.76 0.86
C THR A 116 2.44 -5.81 -0.66
N PRO A 117 1.87 -4.90 -1.47
CA PRO A 117 2.09 -4.87 -2.91
C PRO A 117 3.56 -4.89 -3.35
N ASP A 118 4.44 -4.21 -2.61
CA ASP A 118 5.89 -4.22 -2.84
C ASP A 118 6.54 -5.61 -2.58
N THR A 119 6.00 -6.35 -1.61
CA THR A 119 6.47 -7.72 -1.31
C THR A 119 6.00 -8.72 -2.37
N LEU A 120 4.85 -8.50 -3.02
CA LEU A 120 4.37 -9.33 -4.14
C LEU A 120 5.35 -9.31 -5.31
N SER A 121 5.78 -8.13 -5.76
CA SER A 121 6.74 -7.98 -6.86
C SER A 121 8.07 -8.68 -6.56
N SER A 122 8.50 -8.61 -5.31
CA SER A 122 9.70 -9.29 -4.83
C SER A 122 9.52 -10.82 -4.76
N LEU A 123 8.36 -11.32 -4.31
CA LEU A 123 8.04 -12.75 -4.32
C LEU A 123 7.94 -13.30 -5.74
N VAL A 124 7.31 -12.58 -6.67
CA VAL A 124 7.29 -12.93 -8.11
C VAL A 124 8.71 -13.02 -8.65
N THR A 125 9.57 -12.07 -8.30
CA THR A 125 10.97 -12.06 -8.73
C THR A 125 11.72 -13.29 -8.22
N ILE A 126 11.52 -13.65 -6.94
CA ILE A 126 12.09 -14.86 -6.33
C ILE A 126 11.54 -16.11 -7.04
N MET A 127 10.23 -16.19 -7.29
CA MET A 127 9.63 -17.33 -7.99
C MET A 127 10.12 -17.48 -9.43
N ARG A 128 10.51 -16.40 -10.11
CA ARG A 128 11.04 -16.46 -11.48
C ARG A 128 12.54 -16.74 -11.56
N HIS A 129 13.34 -16.21 -10.63
CA HIS A 129 14.81 -16.20 -10.75
C HIS A 129 15.57 -16.71 -9.53
N GLY A 130 14.89 -16.92 -8.40
CA GLY A 130 15.50 -17.40 -7.17
C GLY A 130 15.92 -18.86 -7.25
N ALA A 131 16.83 -19.28 -6.37
CA ALA A 131 17.23 -20.68 -6.29
C ALA A 131 16.07 -21.57 -5.81
N VAL A 132 16.10 -22.87 -6.09
CA VAL A 132 15.03 -23.83 -5.74
C VAL A 132 14.64 -23.73 -4.24
N ALA A 133 15.63 -23.60 -3.35
CA ALA A 133 15.39 -23.45 -1.92
C ALA A 133 14.68 -22.13 -1.55
N GLU A 134 14.95 -21.03 -2.25
CA GLU A 134 14.31 -19.74 -2.03
C GLU A 134 12.88 -19.73 -2.56
N ARG A 135 12.66 -20.32 -3.75
CA ARG A 135 11.32 -20.49 -4.33
C ARG A 135 10.43 -21.36 -3.44
N ARG A 136 10.97 -22.45 -2.89
CA ARG A 136 10.26 -23.30 -1.91
C ARG A 136 9.84 -22.51 -0.68
N ARG A 137 10.74 -21.73 -0.07
CA ARG A 137 10.41 -20.90 1.11
C ARG A 137 9.39 -19.81 0.78
N ALA A 138 9.51 -19.16 -0.38
CA ALA A 138 8.55 -18.17 -0.84
C ALA A 138 7.16 -18.79 -1.00
N LEU A 139 7.06 -19.98 -1.61
CA LEU A 139 5.81 -20.71 -1.74
C LEU A 139 5.23 -21.11 -0.37
N GLU A 140 6.05 -21.58 0.57
CA GLU A 140 5.61 -21.89 1.94
C GLU A 140 5.06 -20.66 2.68
N THR A 141 5.70 -19.50 2.53
CA THR A 141 5.20 -18.24 3.07
C THR A 141 3.86 -17.87 2.45
N VAL A 142 3.73 -17.94 1.12
CA VAL A 142 2.47 -17.66 0.41
C VAL A 142 1.33 -18.56 0.89
N VAL A 143 1.60 -19.85 1.10
CA VAL A 143 0.60 -20.81 1.58
C VAL A 143 0.19 -20.53 3.02
N ARG A 144 1.11 -20.11 3.88
CA ARG A 144 0.84 -19.81 5.29
C ARG A 144 -0.03 -18.58 5.48
N SER A 145 0.19 -17.55 4.66
CA SER A 145 -0.55 -16.28 4.69
C SER A 145 -1.38 -16.11 3.41
N PHE A 146 -2.10 -17.17 3.03
CA PHE A 146 -2.83 -17.15 1.77
C PHE A 146 -3.94 -16.10 1.77
N GLU A 147 -3.96 -15.32 0.69
CA GLU A 147 -5.02 -14.40 0.31
C GLU A 147 -5.32 -14.66 -1.19
N PRO A 148 -6.57 -14.51 -1.66
CA PRO A 148 -6.90 -14.75 -3.07
C PRO A 148 -6.00 -14.01 -4.07
N ALA A 149 -5.54 -12.80 -3.73
CA ALA A 149 -4.61 -12.02 -4.54
C ALA A 149 -3.22 -12.66 -4.71
N LEU A 150 -2.84 -13.61 -3.85
CA LEU A 150 -1.61 -14.40 -3.93
C LEU A 150 -1.74 -15.65 -4.80
N SER A 151 -2.96 -16.01 -5.21
CA SER A 151 -3.23 -17.18 -6.08
C SER A 151 -2.36 -17.23 -7.36
N PRO A 152 -1.99 -16.10 -8.02
CA PRO A 152 -1.13 -16.16 -9.21
C PRO A 152 0.28 -16.68 -8.92
N LEU A 153 0.79 -16.54 -7.68
CA LEU A 153 2.09 -17.09 -7.28
C LEU A 153 2.05 -18.62 -7.19
N ILE A 154 0.93 -19.18 -6.71
CA ILE A 154 0.71 -20.63 -6.70
C ILE A 154 0.55 -21.13 -8.13
N ALA A 155 -0.23 -20.43 -8.96
CA ALA A 155 -0.40 -20.75 -10.38
C ALA A 155 0.96 -20.75 -11.13
N LEU A 156 1.81 -19.75 -10.86
CA LEU A 156 3.17 -19.71 -11.40
C LEU A 156 3.99 -20.94 -10.96
N ALA A 157 3.91 -21.32 -9.69
CA ALA A 157 4.63 -22.47 -9.14
C ALA A 157 4.17 -23.83 -9.70
N LEU A 158 2.91 -23.96 -10.15
CA LEU A 158 2.42 -25.17 -10.84
C LEU A 158 3.15 -25.43 -12.15
N THR A 159 3.70 -24.39 -12.77
CA THR A 159 4.49 -24.46 -14.01
C THR A 159 6.00 -24.40 -13.78
N ASP A 160 6.45 -24.52 -12.52
CA ASP A 160 7.89 -24.46 -12.20
C ASP A 160 8.66 -25.60 -12.89
N SER A 161 9.89 -25.31 -13.31
CA SER A 161 10.84 -26.29 -13.83
C SER A 161 11.10 -27.46 -12.87
N ASP A 162 11.12 -27.20 -11.56
CA ASP A 162 11.40 -28.17 -10.51
C ASP A 162 10.15 -28.97 -10.11
N GLN A 163 10.24 -30.30 -10.18
CA GLN A 163 9.12 -31.20 -9.88
C GLN A 163 8.64 -31.09 -8.42
N THR A 164 9.54 -30.82 -7.47
CA THR A 164 9.20 -30.69 -6.05
C THR A 164 8.37 -29.43 -5.83
N ILE A 165 8.74 -28.32 -6.46
CA ILE A 165 7.98 -27.07 -6.38
C ILE A 165 6.59 -27.25 -7.02
N ARG A 166 6.49 -27.90 -8.18
CA ARG A 166 5.18 -28.22 -8.80
C ARG A 166 4.29 -29.06 -7.89
N ALA A 167 4.86 -30.09 -7.25
CA ALA A 167 4.12 -30.94 -6.33
C ALA A 167 3.64 -30.17 -5.09
N LEU A 168 4.48 -29.29 -4.53
CA LEU A 168 4.11 -28.43 -3.40
C LEU A 168 3.00 -27.44 -3.78
N ALA A 169 3.08 -26.85 -4.98
CA ALA A 169 2.06 -25.95 -5.50
C ALA A 169 0.71 -26.66 -5.71
N ALA A 170 0.72 -27.91 -6.20
CA ALA A 170 -0.50 -28.71 -6.35
C ALA A 170 -1.13 -29.07 -5.00
N ALA A 171 -0.31 -29.42 -4.00
CA ALA A 171 -0.79 -29.64 -2.64
C ALA A 171 -1.36 -28.35 -2.03
N ALA A 172 -0.71 -27.21 -2.27
CA ALA A 172 -1.16 -25.90 -1.84
C ALA A 172 -2.52 -25.51 -2.46
N SER A 173 -2.71 -25.72 -3.77
CA SER A 173 -3.97 -25.40 -4.44
C SER A 173 -5.12 -26.25 -3.91
N ALA A 174 -4.89 -27.54 -3.65
CA ALA A 174 -5.89 -28.42 -3.02
C ALA A 174 -6.25 -27.93 -1.60
N ARG A 175 -5.25 -27.51 -0.82
CA ARG A 175 -5.46 -26.99 0.54
C ARG A 175 -6.24 -25.67 0.55
N VAL A 176 -5.97 -24.77 -0.40
CA VAL A 176 -6.70 -23.51 -0.56
C VAL A 176 -8.17 -23.79 -0.88
N ALA A 177 -8.44 -24.69 -1.83
CA ALA A 177 -9.81 -25.08 -2.18
C ALA A 177 -10.56 -25.71 -1.00
N GLU A 178 -9.91 -26.59 -0.24
CA GLU A 178 -10.48 -27.17 1.00
C GLU A 178 -10.81 -26.09 2.03
N ASN A 179 -9.88 -25.14 2.26
CA ASN A 179 -10.07 -24.05 3.20
C ASN A 179 -11.25 -23.15 2.81
N LEU A 180 -11.43 -22.86 1.52
CA LEU A 180 -12.57 -22.08 1.02
C LEU A 180 -13.90 -22.80 1.33
N VAL A 181 -13.99 -24.10 1.05
CA VAL A 181 -15.21 -24.90 1.32
C VAL A 181 -15.53 -24.89 2.82
N LEU A 182 -14.53 -25.10 3.68
CA LEU A 182 -14.70 -25.08 5.13
C LEU A 182 -15.08 -23.69 5.66
N ALA A 183 -14.45 -22.62 5.15
CA ALA A 183 -14.74 -21.25 5.55
C ALA A 183 -16.17 -20.84 5.14
N ARG A 184 -16.57 -21.18 3.90
CA ARG A 184 -17.93 -20.98 3.40
C ARG A 184 -18.95 -21.69 4.28
N ALA A 185 -18.76 -22.98 4.56
CA ALA A 185 -19.69 -23.76 5.38
C ALA A 185 -19.85 -23.21 6.81
N ARG A 186 -18.75 -22.77 7.43
CA ARG A 186 -18.77 -22.16 8.78
C ARG A 186 -19.50 -20.82 8.79
N LEU A 187 -19.28 -19.99 7.78
CA LEU A 187 -19.95 -18.69 7.67
C LEU A 187 -21.43 -18.85 7.32
N SER A 188 -21.78 -19.76 6.41
CA SER A 188 -23.19 -20.03 6.06
C SER A 188 -23.98 -20.57 7.25
N ALA A 189 -23.37 -21.41 8.09
CA ALA A 189 -24.01 -21.86 9.33
C ALA A 189 -24.30 -20.69 10.28
N ARG A 190 -23.34 -19.77 10.48
CA ARG A 190 -23.55 -18.58 11.31
C ARG A 190 -24.61 -17.63 10.76
N VAL A 191 -24.73 -17.51 9.44
CA VAL A 191 -25.81 -16.76 8.79
C VAL A 191 -27.16 -17.41 9.08
N ALA A 192 -27.26 -18.73 8.95
CA ALA A 192 -28.49 -19.47 9.22
C ALA A 192 -28.92 -19.43 10.70
N ASP A 193 -27.95 -19.41 11.62
CA ASP A 193 -28.20 -19.30 13.06
C ASP A 193 -28.70 -17.90 13.47
N GLY A 194 -28.50 -16.87 12.63
CA GLY A 194 -28.98 -15.49 12.85
C GLY A 194 -28.35 -14.76 14.04
N GLY A 195 -27.35 -15.35 14.70
CA GLY A 195 -26.73 -14.81 15.92
C GLY A 195 -25.57 -13.83 15.70
N ASP A 196 -25.10 -13.68 14.46
CA ASP A 196 -23.94 -12.86 14.11
C ASP A 196 -24.32 -11.90 12.95
N PRO A 197 -24.53 -10.59 13.23
CA PRO A 197 -24.98 -9.63 12.22
C PRO A 197 -23.94 -9.40 11.12
N ASP A 198 -22.67 -9.69 11.39
CA ASP A 198 -21.58 -9.52 10.43
C ASP A 198 -21.32 -10.80 9.62
N ALA A 199 -21.97 -11.92 9.94
CA ALA A 199 -21.71 -13.19 9.27
C ALA A 199 -22.05 -13.15 7.78
N ALA A 200 -23.15 -12.49 7.40
CA ALA A 200 -23.57 -12.38 6.01
C ALA A 200 -22.61 -11.49 5.20
N THR A 201 -22.22 -10.34 5.76
CA THR A 201 -21.20 -9.44 5.18
C THR A 201 -19.86 -10.16 5.02
N ASN A 202 -19.41 -10.90 6.04
CA ASN A 202 -18.16 -11.65 6.00
C ASN A 202 -18.21 -12.80 4.98
N LEU A 203 -19.34 -13.48 4.84
CA LEU A 203 -19.56 -14.51 3.82
C LEU A 203 -19.49 -13.91 2.42
N ALA A 204 -20.23 -12.83 2.18
CA ALA A 204 -20.20 -12.14 0.89
C ALA A 204 -18.80 -11.64 0.53
N ARG A 205 -18.06 -11.07 1.49
CA ARG A 205 -16.68 -10.64 1.27
C ARG A 205 -15.75 -11.80 0.93
N LEU A 206 -15.83 -12.91 1.67
CA LEU A 206 -15.03 -14.11 1.38
C LEU A 206 -15.26 -14.61 -0.05
N LEU A 207 -16.53 -14.70 -0.48
CA LEU A 207 -16.92 -15.15 -1.80
C LEU A 207 -16.47 -14.17 -2.88
N GLY A 208 -16.68 -12.87 -2.65
CA GLY A 208 -16.27 -11.80 -3.55
C GLY A 208 -14.76 -11.74 -3.77
N ASP A 209 -13.96 -11.86 -2.71
CA ASP A 209 -12.49 -11.82 -2.80
C ASP A 209 -11.94 -13.00 -3.60
N HIS A 210 -12.48 -14.20 -3.41
CA HIS A 210 -12.10 -15.38 -4.21
C HIS A 210 -12.55 -15.24 -5.66
N ALA A 211 -13.78 -14.78 -5.87
CA ALA A 211 -14.29 -14.57 -7.22
C ALA A 211 -13.50 -13.50 -8.00
N ARG A 212 -13.03 -12.45 -7.33
CA ARG A 212 -12.21 -11.40 -7.94
C ARG A 212 -10.82 -11.91 -8.30
N SER A 213 -10.12 -12.48 -7.32
CA SER A 213 -8.65 -12.58 -7.40
C SER A 213 -8.11 -14.00 -7.44
N ASP A 214 -8.92 -15.04 -7.16
CA ASP A 214 -8.43 -16.42 -7.15
C ASP A 214 -8.37 -17.03 -8.57
N VAL A 215 -7.17 -17.06 -9.14
CA VAL A 215 -6.86 -17.61 -10.47
C VAL A 215 -6.80 -19.15 -10.45
N LEU A 216 -6.79 -19.79 -9.28
CA LEU A 216 -6.81 -21.25 -9.19
C LEU A 216 -8.20 -21.83 -9.49
N LEU A 217 -9.24 -20.99 -9.48
CA LEU A 217 -10.61 -21.35 -9.79
C LEU A 217 -10.90 -21.17 -11.28
N SER A 218 -11.78 -22.01 -11.83
CA SER A 218 -12.28 -21.82 -13.20
C SER A 218 -13.14 -20.55 -13.29
N ASP A 219 -13.26 -19.97 -14.48
CA ASP A 219 -14.11 -18.79 -14.68
C ASP A 219 -15.58 -19.05 -14.31
N SER A 220 -16.08 -20.26 -14.55
CA SER A 220 -17.43 -20.66 -14.13
C SER A 220 -17.59 -20.72 -12.61
N GLN A 221 -16.58 -21.20 -11.88
CA GLN A 221 -16.59 -21.21 -10.42
C GLN A 221 -16.54 -19.79 -9.87
N ARG A 222 -15.68 -18.95 -10.43
CA ARG A 222 -15.58 -17.54 -10.04
C ARG A 222 -16.90 -16.81 -10.29
N LEU A 223 -17.56 -17.05 -11.43
CA LEU A 223 -18.88 -16.48 -11.72
C LEU A 223 -19.90 -16.89 -10.66
N HIS A 224 -20.00 -18.18 -10.35
CA HIS A 224 -20.93 -18.68 -9.34
C HIS A 224 -20.67 -18.09 -7.95
N LEU A 225 -19.39 -17.91 -7.57
CA LEU A 225 -19.04 -17.23 -6.32
C LEU A 225 -19.44 -15.75 -6.29
N ARG A 226 -19.42 -15.04 -7.43
CA ARG A 226 -19.93 -13.65 -7.50
C ARG A 226 -21.44 -13.62 -7.29
N GLU A 227 -22.16 -14.50 -7.99
CA GLU A 227 -23.62 -14.62 -7.86
C GLU A 227 -24.02 -14.92 -6.41
N ASP A 228 -23.34 -15.88 -5.79
CA ASP A 228 -23.54 -16.22 -4.37
C ASP A 228 -23.23 -15.04 -3.44
N ALA A 229 -22.17 -14.26 -3.71
CA ALA A 229 -21.81 -13.09 -2.91
C ALA A 229 -22.89 -12.00 -2.98
N VAL A 230 -23.40 -11.71 -4.18
CA VAL A 230 -24.48 -10.74 -4.40
C VAL A 230 -25.77 -11.21 -3.73
N ALA A 231 -26.14 -12.48 -3.90
CA ALA A 231 -27.34 -13.04 -3.28
C ALA A 231 -27.27 -12.97 -1.75
N THR A 232 -26.09 -13.27 -1.18
CA THR A 232 -25.84 -13.18 0.27
C THR A 232 -25.98 -11.74 0.77
N MET A 233 -25.45 -10.75 0.03
CA MET A 233 -25.60 -9.33 0.39
C MET A 233 -27.04 -8.84 0.28
N ALA A 234 -27.75 -9.21 -0.79
CA ALA A 234 -29.13 -8.81 -0.99
C ALA A 234 -30.05 -9.36 0.12
N ALA A 235 -29.82 -10.60 0.53
CA ALA A 235 -30.53 -11.20 1.67
C ALA A 235 -30.25 -10.45 2.98
N ALA A 236 -29.00 -10.04 3.23
CA ALA A 236 -28.64 -9.27 4.42
C ALA A 236 -29.34 -7.89 4.48
N VAL A 237 -29.45 -7.20 3.34
CA VAL A 237 -30.16 -5.90 3.27
C VAL A 237 -31.64 -6.05 3.60
N SER A 238 -32.26 -7.15 3.16
CA SER A 238 -33.68 -7.43 3.38
C SER A 238 -34.01 -7.66 4.86
N ASP A 239 -33.02 -8.10 5.65
CA ASP A 239 -33.13 -8.38 7.09
C ASP A 239 -32.80 -7.16 7.98
N GLY A 240 -32.60 -5.97 7.36
CA GLY A 240 -32.36 -4.72 8.07
C GLY A 240 -30.88 -4.45 8.42
N ALA A 241 -29.93 -5.04 7.68
CA ALA A 241 -28.50 -4.88 7.93
C ALA A 241 -28.00 -3.44 7.74
N ASP A 242 -27.77 -2.79 8.88
CA ASP A 242 -26.69 -1.86 9.26
C ASP A 242 -25.99 -1.03 8.16
N GLU A 243 -26.14 0.30 8.24
CA GLU A 243 -25.36 1.29 7.47
C GLU A 243 -23.84 1.08 7.59
N ARG A 244 -23.37 0.42 8.66
CA ARG A 244 -21.96 0.15 8.95
C ARG A 244 -21.19 -0.56 7.83
N HIS A 245 -21.86 -1.31 6.95
CA HIS A 245 -21.20 -2.07 5.88
C HIS A 245 -21.66 -1.67 4.46
N ALA A 246 -22.32 -0.52 4.32
CA ALA A 246 -22.83 -0.03 3.04
C ALA A 246 -21.72 0.09 1.98
N ASP A 247 -20.55 0.64 2.33
CA ASP A 247 -19.44 0.84 1.37
C ASP A 247 -18.91 -0.49 0.80
N THR A 248 -18.75 -1.52 1.63
CA THR A 248 -18.29 -2.85 1.18
C THR A 248 -19.32 -3.52 0.28
N ARG A 249 -20.60 -3.40 0.64
CA ARG A 249 -21.70 -3.91 -0.17
C ARG A 249 -21.76 -3.23 -1.53
N ASP A 250 -21.72 -1.91 -1.55
CA ASP A 250 -21.86 -1.11 -2.75
C ASP A 250 -20.68 -1.38 -3.71
N ALA A 251 -19.45 -1.50 -3.19
CA ALA A 251 -18.29 -1.90 -3.99
C ALA A 251 -18.45 -3.29 -4.63
N LEU A 252 -18.91 -4.29 -3.86
CA LEU A 252 -19.15 -5.64 -4.37
C LEU A 252 -20.25 -5.66 -5.44
N MET A 253 -21.30 -4.86 -5.29
CA MET A 253 -22.36 -4.76 -6.28
C MET A 253 -21.89 -4.08 -7.57
N ILE A 254 -21.08 -3.01 -7.49
CA ILE A 254 -20.53 -2.33 -8.69
C ILE A 254 -19.72 -3.34 -9.51
N GLU A 255 -18.87 -4.13 -8.84
CA GLU A 255 -18.05 -5.13 -9.50
C GLU A 255 -18.86 -6.28 -10.12
N ALA A 256 -19.94 -6.70 -9.46
CA ALA A 256 -20.83 -7.72 -10.00
C ALA A 256 -21.54 -7.24 -11.27
N PHE A 257 -22.07 -6.02 -11.28
CA PHE A 257 -22.69 -5.43 -12.47
C PHE A 257 -21.69 -5.22 -13.60
N TRP A 258 -20.46 -4.80 -13.28
CA TRP A 258 -19.38 -4.72 -14.26
C TRP A 258 -19.14 -6.08 -14.90
N ALA A 259 -18.99 -7.14 -14.10
CA ALA A 259 -18.76 -8.49 -14.62
C ALA A 259 -19.93 -9.02 -15.46
N ALA A 260 -21.17 -8.59 -15.18
CA ALA A 260 -22.36 -8.92 -15.95
C ALA A 260 -22.55 -8.07 -17.21
N GLY A 261 -21.79 -6.98 -17.37
CA GLY A 261 -21.97 -5.99 -18.44
C GLY A 261 -23.23 -5.13 -18.28
N ASP A 262 -23.78 -5.06 -17.07
CA ASP A 262 -24.98 -4.27 -16.75
C ASP A 262 -24.58 -2.84 -16.35
N TYR A 263 -24.19 -2.05 -17.35
CA TYR A 263 -23.68 -0.70 -17.13
C TYR A 263 -24.76 0.28 -16.64
N ASP A 264 -26.01 0.06 -17.02
CA ASP A 264 -27.15 0.87 -16.57
C ASP A 264 -27.35 0.72 -15.05
N ALA A 265 -27.17 -0.48 -14.50
CA ALA A 265 -27.20 -0.72 -13.06
C ALA A 265 -26.04 -0.03 -12.32
N ILE A 266 -24.85 0.02 -12.94
CA ILE A 266 -23.69 0.75 -12.37
C ILE A 266 -23.97 2.25 -12.35
N ASP A 267 -24.52 2.82 -13.43
CA ASP A 267 -24.89 4.25 -13.50
C ASP A 267 -25.90 4.62 -12.41
N TRP A 268 -26.96 3.82 -12.25
CA TRP A 268 -27.96 4.05 -11.21
C TRP A 268 -27.36 3.97 -9.81
N MET A 269 -26.48 3.01 -9.56
CA MET A 269 -25.89 2.81 -8.25
C MET A 269 -24.82 3.87 -7.93
N ALA A 270 -23.98 4.23 -8.89
CA ALA A 270 -22.98 5.28 -8.73
C ALA A 270 -23.64 6.64 -8.44
N THR A 271 -24.73 6.97 -9.13
CA THR A 271 -25.51 8.19 -8.85
C THR A 271 -26.17 8.16 -7.48
N ALA A 272 -26.69 7.01 -7.04
CA ALA A 272 -27.24 6.84 -5.70
C ALA A 272 -26.19 7.02 -4.59
N ILE A 273 -24.98 6.47 -4.78
CA ILE A 273 -23.85 6.62 -3.84
C ILE A 273 -23.37 8.06 -3.78
N GLN A 274 -23.30 8.76 -4.92
CA GLN A 274 -22.92 10.18 -4.92
C GLN A 274 -23.96 11.04 -4.21
N ALA A 275 -25.25 10.80 -4.48
CA ALA A 275 -26.35 11.53 -3.84
C ALA A 275 -26.48 11.25 -2.34
N SER A 276 -25.99 10.12 -1.83
CA SER A 276 -25.90 9.85 -0.38
C SER A 276 -24.69 10.51 0.24
N THR A 277 -23.54 10.51 -0.45
CA THR A 277 -22.30 11.15 -0.02
C THR A 277 -22.44 12.67 0.09
N ASP A 278 -23.08 13.31 -0.90
CA ASP A 278 -23.33 14.77 -0.91
C ASP A 278 -24.28 15.22 0.21
N ARG A 279 -25.03 14.29 0.82
CA ARG A 279 -25.94 14.57 1.94
C ARG A 279 -25.26 14.43 3.31
N ALA A 280 -24.06 13.83 3.37
CA ALA A 280 -23.32 13.52 4.60
C ALA A 280 -22.09 14.44 4.77
N ASP A 281 -22.30 15.69 5.19
CA ASP A 281 -21.24 16.68 5.50
C ASP A 281 -20.47 16.36 6.80
N GLY A 282 -19.74 15.23 6.86
CA GLY A 282 -18.93 14.84 8.02
C GLY A 282 -17.59 14.20 7.63
N PRO A 283 -16.51 14.36 8.44
CA PRO A 283 -15.20 13.82 8.10
C PRO A 283 -15.20 12.30 8.24
N THR A 284 -15.36 11.59 7.12
CA THR A 284 -15.26 10.13 7.05
C THR A 284 -13.80 9.70 7.14
N GLY A 285 -13.55 8.73 8.03
CA GLY A 285 -12.23 8.16 8.29
C GLY A 285 -11.59 7.60 7.03
N ALA A 286 -10.26 7.62 6.98
CA ALA A 286 -9.46 7.31 5.79
C ALA A 286 -9.54 5.84 5.28
N ASN A 287 -10.38 4.99 5.88
CA ASN A 287 -10.51 3.57 5.52
C ASN A 287 -11.84 3.19 4.82
N ASP A 288 -12.80 4.13 4.67
CA ASP A 288 -14.17 3.85 4.16
C ASP A 288 -14.46 4.48 2.78
N ARG A 289 -13.53 4.37 1.81
CA ARG A 289 -13.67 5.06 0.50
C ARG A 289 -13.66 4.13 -0.71
N GLY A 290 -14.06 2.87 -0.58
CA GLY A 290 -14.05 1.95 -1.72
C GLY A 290 -15.08 2.33 -2.77
N ALA A 291 -16.36 2.30 -2.40
CA ALA A 291 -17.47 2.48 -3.33
C ALA A 291 -17.64 3.93 -3.77
N SER A 292 -17.42 4.90 -2.88
CA SER A 292 -17.48 6.33 -3.24
C SER A 292 -16.39 6.72 -4.24
N THR A 293 -15.17 6.18 -4.10
CA THR A 293 -14.08 6.39 -5.08
C THR A 293 -14.40 5.71 -6.41
N LEU A 294 -14.90 4.47 -6.39
CA LEU A 294 -15.31 3.74 -7.59
C LEU A 294 -16.47 4.43 -8.33
N ALA A 295 -17.49 4.89 -7.61
CA ALA A 295 -18.63 5.62 -8.16
C ALA A 295 -18.20 6.95 -8.77
N ASN A 296 -17.36 7.71 -8.07
CA ASN A 296 -16.83 8.97 -8.61
C ASN A 296 -15.96 8.74 -9.85
N TRP A 297 -15.10 7.70 -9.84
CA TRP A 297 -14.32 7.32 -11.02
C TRP A 297 -15.22 6.92 -12.20
N TRP A 298 -16.26 6.11 -11.97
CA TRP A 298 -17.19 5.69 -13.01
C TRP A 298 -17.89 6.89 -13.66
N LEU A 299 -18.44 7.79 -12.84
CA LEU A 299 -19.20 8.96 -13.31
C LEU A 299 -18.34 10.03 -13.96
N THR A 300 -17.08 10.19 -13.55
CA THR A 300 -16.17 11.21 -14.10
C THR A 300 -15.28 10.69 -15.23
N GLY A 301 -14.93 9.41 -15.19
CA GLY A 301 -14.09 8.74 -16.18
C GLY A 301 -14.84 8.32 -17.45
N ALA A 302 -16.15 8.06 -17.37
CA ALA A 302 -16.97 7.74 -18.54
C ALA A 302 -17.24 8.93 -19.48
N VAL A 303 -16.82 10.14 -19.11
CA VAL A 303 -17.07 11.40 -19.86
C VAL A 303 -15.82 11.87 -20.63
N ALA A 304 -14.72 11.11 -20.60
CA ALA A 304 -13.48 11.39 -21.35
C ALA A 304 -13.31 10.46 -22.55
#